data_AF-R7M9K8-F1
#
_entry.id   AF-R7M9K8-F1
#
_cell.length_a   1.000
_cell.length_b   1.000
_cell.length_c   1.000
_cell.angle_alpha   90.00
_cell.angle_beta   90.00
_cell.angle_gamma   90.00
#
_symmetry.space_group_name_H-M   'P 1'
#
loop_
_entity.id
_entity.type
_entity.pdbx_description
1 polymer ?
#
loop_
_entity_poly.entity_id
_entity_poly.type
_entity_poly.pdbx_seq_one_letter_code
_entity_poly.pdbx_strand_id
1 'polypeptide(L)' 'MKKDKYVGICKVGEKGQIVIPKEARDMFNINPGDSIVVLCDKKQGIALVKSDIIEDLSNKIFPKGDE' A
#
# COMPACT_ATOMS: atom_id res chain seq x y z
N MET A 1 -21.03 -7.58 8.03
CA MET A 1 -20.42 -7.88 6.71
C MET A 1 -19.12 -7.09 6.61
N LYS A 2 -17.96 -7.76 6.42
CA LYS A 2 -16.72 -7.03 6.09
C LYS A 2 -16.93 -6.36 4.72
N LYS A 3 -16.62 -5.08 4.63
CA LYS A 3 -16.62 -4.37 3.35
C LYS A 3 -15.30 -4.67 2.67
N ASP A 4 -15.32 -5.37 1.55
CA ASP A 4 -14.10 -5.74 0.81
C ASP A 4 -13.66 -4.65 -0.19
N LYS A 5 -14.41 -3.55 -0.27
CA LYS A 5 -14.16 -2.44 -1.20
C LYS A 5 -14.42 -1.11 -0.51
N TYR A 6 -13.60 -0.13 -0.83
CA TYR A 6 -13.71 1.25 -0.36
C TYR A 6 -13.45 2.20 -1.53
N VAL A 7 -14.27 3.26 -1.63
CA VAL A 7 -14.07 4.37 -2.56
C VAL A 7 -14.26 5.65 -1.77
N GLY A 8 -13.31 6.58 -1.87
CA GLY A 8 -13.36 7.86 -1.19
C GLY A 8 -12.51 8.91 -1.88
N ILE A 9 -12.90 10.17 -1.70
CA ILE A 9 -12.15 11.33 -2.22
C ILE A 9 -11.28 11.88 -1.10
N CYS A 10 -9.99 12.08 -1.38
CA CYS A 10 -9.04 12.70 -0.46
C CYS A 10 -8.60 14.05 -1.04
N LYS A 11 -8.36 15.03 -0.17
CA LYS A 11 -7.74 16.30 -0.56
C LYS A 11 -6.22 16.19 -0.41
N VAL A 12 -5.52 16.85 -1.32
CA VAL A 12 -4.06 17.00 -1.24
C VAL A 12 -3.75 18.15 -0.28
N GLY A 13 -2.88 17.90 0.69
CA GLY A 13 -2.40 18.90 1.64
C GLY A 13 -1.33 19.82 1.03
N GLU A 14 -0.92 20.83 1.80
CA GLU A 14 0.00 21.88 1.34
C GLU A 14 1.36 21.38 0.86
N LYS A 15 1.82 20.21 1.33
CA LYS A 15 3.09 19.59 0.94
C LYS A 15 2.91 18.46 -0.08
N GLY A 16 1.75 18.39 -0.73
CA GLY A 16 1.45 17.29 -1.67
C GLY A 16 1.08 15.98 -1.00
N GLN A 17 0.94 15.94 0.33
CA GLN A 17 0.58 14.72 1.06
C GLN A 17 -0.92 14.42 0.94
N ILE A 18 -1.25 13.13 0.90
CA ILE A 18 -2.63 12.65 1.03
C ILE A 18 -2.77 11.86 2.34
N VAL A 19 -3.91 12.02 3.00
CA VAL A 19 -4.24 11.22 4.19
C VAL A 19 -4.98 9.98 3.73
N ILE A 20 -4.42 8.79 4.01
CA ILE A 20 -5.14 7.53 3.79
C ILE A 20 -6.33 7.49 4.75
N PRO A 21 -7.59 7.37 4.26
CA PRO A 21 -8.78 7.34 5.12
C PRO A 21 -8.73 6.20 6.13
N LYS A 22 -9.38 6.40 7.29
CA LYS A 22 -9.36 5.41 8.37
C LYS A 22 -9.88 4.05 7.90
N GLU A 23 -10.96 4.05 7.13
CA GLU A 23 -11.58 2.85 6.58
C GLU A 23 -10.63 2.05 5.69
N ALA A 24 -9.81 2.74 4.88
CA ALA A 24 -8.81 2.10 4.05
C ALA A 24 -7.63 1.59 4.90
N ARG A 25 -7.19 2.34 5.93
CA ARG A 25 -6.16 1.87 6.86
C ARG A 25 -6.60 0.61 7.60
N ASP A 26 -7.83 0.58 8.10
CA ASP A 26 -8.40 -0.56 8.82
C ASP A 26 -8.55 -1.78 7.89
N MET A 27 -8.95 -1.55 6.62
CA MET A 27 -9.09 -2.60 5.61
C MET A 27 -7.75 -3.27 5.25
N PHE A 28 -6.68 -2.48 5.10
CA PHE A 28 -5.36 -2.96 4.72
C PHE A 28 -4.41 -3.14 5.92
N ASN A 29 -4.91 -3.01 7.15
CA ASN A 29 -4.12 -3.06 8.39
C ASN A 29 -2.86 -2.17 8.32
N ILE A 30 -3.01 -0.92 7.88
CA ILE A 30 -1.91 0.06 7.79
C ILE A 30 -1.80 0.80 9.11
N ASN A 31 -0.65 0.67 9.76
CA ASN A 31 -0.37 1.22 11.09
C ASN A 31 0.75 2.27 11.06
N PRO A 32 0.82 3.17 12.05
CA PRO A 32 1.96 4.07 12.19
C PRO A 32 3.29 3.29 12.26
N GLY A 33 4.27 3.70 11.47
CA GLY A 33 5.56 3.01 11.35
C GLY A 33 5.64 2.04 10.17
N ASP A 34 4.51 1.65 9.57
CA ASP A 34 4.51 0.81 8.37
C ASP A 34 5.18 1.54 7.20
N SER A 35 6.00 0.81 6.45
CA SER A 35 6.56 1.28 5.19
C SER A 35 5.65 0.92 4.02
N ILE A 36 5.33 1.92 3.20
CA ILE A 36 4.46 1.81 2.03
C ILE A 36 5.28 2.13 0.78
N VAL A 37 5.17 1.28 -0.22
CA VAL A 37 5.73 1.49 -1.55
C VAL A 37 4.73 2.23 -2.41
N VAL A 38 5.20 3.30 -3.06
CA VAL A 38 4.42 4.11 -3.98
C VAL A 38 4.86 3.77 -5.41
N LEU A 39 3.94 3.20 -6.18
CA LEU A 39 4.14 2.90 -7.60
C LEU A 39 3.38 3.93 -8.44
N CYS A 40 4.06 4.56 -9.38
CA CYS A 40 3.50 5.62 -10.21
C CYS A 40 3.71 5.32 -11.69
N ASP A 41 2.64 5.32 -12.46
CA ASP A 41 2.67 5.27 -13.91
C ASP A 41 1.75 6.34 -14.50
N LYS A 42 2.24 7.08 -15.50
CA LYS A 42 1.49 8.22 -16.06
C LYS A 42 0.17 7.84 -16.72
N LYS A 43 0.05 6.59 -17.21
CA LYS A 43 -1.16 6.10 -17.90
C LYS A 43 -2.09 5.34 -16.96
N GLN A 44 -1.55 4.70 -15.92
CA GLN A 44 -2.30 3.83 -15.01
C GLN A 44 -2.62 4.48 -13.65
N GLY A 45 -1.91 5.54 -13.28
CA GLY A 45 -2.11 6.27 -12.02
C GLY A 45 -1.13 5.85 -10.93
N ILE A 46 -1.62 5.86 -9.67
CA ILE A 46 -0.81 5.61 -8.48
C ILE A 46 -1.36 4.38 -7.76
N ALA A 47 -0.48 3.47 -7.37
CA ALA A 47 -0.78 2.35 -6.48
C ALA A 47 0.06 2.43 -5.20
N LEU A 48 -0.56 2.06 -4.08
CA LEU A 48 0.08 1.98 -2.76
C LEU A 48 0.10 0.52 -2.33
N VAL A 49 1.28 0.01 -1.97
CA VAL A 49 1.47 -1.39 -1.56
C VAL A 49 2.26 -1.42 -0.26
N LYS A 50 1.88 -2.29 0.70
CA LYS A 50 2.70 -2.47 1.89
C LYS A 50 4.02 -3.14 1.52
N SER A 51 5.11 -2.69 2.13
CA SER A 51 6.46 -3.18 1.82
C SER A 51 6.67 -4.64 2.19
N ASP A 52 6.00 -5.13 3.24
CA ASP A 52 6.00 -6.53 3.67
C ASP A 52 5.57 -7.50 2.55
N ILE A 53 4.63 -7.11 1.69
CA ILE A 53 4.19 -7.90 0.53
C ILE A 53 5.35 -8.13 -0.46
N ILE A 54 6.27 -7.17 -0.59
CA ILE A 54 7.41 -7.30 -1.50
C ILE A 54 8.42 -8.30 -0.94
N GLU A 55 8.63 -8.34 0.36
CA GLU A 55 9.49 -9.34 1.00
C GLU A 55 8.94 -10.76 0.77
N ASP A 56 7.63 -10.95 0.93
CA ASP A 56 6.95 -12.21 0.64
C ASP A 56 7.08 -12.62 -0.83
N LEU A 57 6.96 -11.67 -1.76
CA LEU A 57 7.11 -11.94 -3.19
C LEU A 57 8.55 -12.30 -3.53
N SER A 58 9.53 -11.58 -2.97
CA SER A 58 10.96 -11.86 -3.16
C SER A 58 11.32 -13.27 -2.69
N ASN A 59 10.87 -13.66 -1.50
CA ASN A 59 11.10 -15.00 -0.95
C ASN A 59 10.47 -16.11 -1.81
N LYS A 60 9.36 -15.82 -2.51
CA LYS A 60 8.69 -16.79 -3.40
C LYS A 60 9.33 -16.89 -4.79
N ILE A 61 9.88 -15.80 -5.31
CA ILE A 61 10.49 -15.74 -6.65
C ILE A 61 11.96 -16.17 -6.60
N PHE A 62 12.68 -15.75 -5.56
CA PHE A 62 14.05 -16.13 -5.29
C PHE A 62 14.06 -16.96 -4.00
N PRO A 63 13.69 -18.25 -4.07
CA PRO A 63 13.91 -19.13 -2.92
C PRO A 63 15.39 -19.00 -2.56
N LYS A 64 15.66 -18.67 -1.30
CA LYS A 64 17.02 -18.61 -0.77
C LYS A 64 17.69 -19.92 -1.19
N GLY A 65 18.74 -19.83 -2.00
CA GLY A 65 19.56 -21.00 -2.30
C GLY A 65 20.02 -21.56 -0.97
N ASP A 66 19.64 -22.81 -0.72
CA ASP A 66 20.15 -23.56 0.42
C ASP A 66 21.69 -23.52 0.36
N GLU A 67 22.33 -23.11 1.45
CA GLU A 67 23.74 -23.45 1.69
C GLU A 67 23.89 -24.96 1.88
#